data_AF-A0A918EUB8-F1
#
_entry.id   AF-A0A918EUB8-F1
#
_cell.length_a   1.000
_cell.length_b   1.000
_cell.length_c   1.000
_cell.angle_alpha   90.00
_cell.angle_beta   90.00
_cell.angle_gamma   90.00
#
_symmetry.space_group_name_H-M   'P 1'
#
loop_
_entity.id
_entity.type
_entity.pdbx_description
1 polymer ?
#
loop_
_entity_poly.entity_id
_entity_poly.type
_entity_poly.pdbx_seq_one_letter_code
_entity_poly.pdbx_strand_id
1 'polypeptide(L)'
;MRARNGVPEGAAVRDETGRTYAAGTVALDSLKLSALRTAVAMAVASGATSLEAAAVVTAAETVPAEDRAAVRDLGGPGTAVLLAGPDGTVRETLTAG
;
A
#
# COMPACT_ATOMS: atom_id res chain seq x y z
N MET A 1 3.42 6.23 -8.72
CA MET A 1 4.48 5.26 -9.05
C MET A 1 4.12 4.36 -10.22
N ARG A 2 2.94 3.72 -10.21
CA ARG A 2 2.47 2.80 -11.26
C ARG A 2 2.71 3.28 -12.71
N ALA A 3 2.08 4.39 -13.09
CA ALA A 3 2.17 4.95 -14.44
C ALA A 3 3.60 5.33 -14.86
N ARG A 4 4.39 5.88 -13.93
CA ARG A 4 5.78 6.26 -14.20
C ARG A 4 6.69 5.06 -14.44
N ASN A 5 6.48 3.97 -13.70
CA ASN A 5 7.38 2.83 -13.68
C ASN A 5 6.87 1.63 -14.52
N GLY A 6 5.69 1.73 -15.14
CA GLY A 6 5.11 0.66 -15.95
C GLY A 6 4.76 -0.62 -15.19
N VAL A 7 4.62 -0.56 -13.86
CA VAL A 7 4.29 -1.72 -13.01
C VAL A 7 2.77 -1.92 -12.91
N PRO A 8 2.29 -3.15 -12.63
CA PRO A 8 0.85 -3.45 -12.60
C PRO A 8 0.10 -2.73 -11.47
N GLU A 9 0.77 -2.42 -10.36
CA GLU A 9 0.19 -1.80 -9.17
C GLU A 9 1.12 -0.74 -8.58
N GLY A 10 0.55 0.31 -8.00
CA GLY A 10 1.26 1.26 -7.13
C GLY A 10 0.52 1.45 -5.83
N ALA A 11 1.24 1.72 -4.74
CA ALA A 11 0.64 1.99 -3.44
C ALA A 11 1.35 3.12 -2.72
N ALA A 12 0.68 3.70 -1.73
CA ALA A 12 1.26 4.64 -0.80
C ALA A 12 0.71 4.44 0.61
N VAL A 13 1.53 4.66 1.62
CA VAL A 13 1.10 4.71 3.02
C VAL A 13 1.49 6.06 3.63
N ARG A 14 0.69 6.54 4.58
CA ARG A 14 0.94 7.77 5.32
C ARG A 14 1.16 7.44 6.80
N ASP A 15 2.28 7.88 7.35
CA ASP A 15 2.63 7.64 8.76
C ASP A 15 2.03 8.68 9.71
N GLU A 16 2.23 8.47 11.02
CA GLU A 16 1.73 9.31 12.11
C GLU A 16 2.28 10.75 12.13
N THR A 17 3.37 10.99 11.43
CA THR A 17 3.98 12.33 11.27
C THR A 17 3.55 13.00 9.97
N GLY A 18 2.78 12.29 9.16
CA GLY A 18 2.30 12.73 7.86
C GLY A 18 3.27 12.54 6.70
N ARG A 19 4.33 11.73 6.86
CA ARG A 19 5.22 11.36 5.76
C ARG A 19 4.54 10.30 4.89
N THR A 20 4.73 10.40 3.58
CA THR A 20 4.16 9.46 2.61
C THR A 20 5.26 8.59 2.00
N TYR A 21 5.04 7.28 2.02
CA TYR A 21 5.92 6.29 1.40
C TYR A 21 5.19 5.67 0.23
N ALA A 22 5.67 5.91 -0.99
CA ALA A 22 5.06 5.40 -2.21
C ALA A 22 5.94 4.34 -2.86
N ALA A 23 5.33 3.23 -3.25
CA ALA A 23 5.99 2.10 -3.88
C ALA A 23 5.18 1.55 -5.06
N GLY A 24 5.78 0.63 -5.79
CA GLY A 24 5.23 -0.12 -6.89
C GLY A 24 5.65 -1.57 -6.73
N THR A 25 4.98 -2.48 -7.43
CA THR A 25 5.26 -3.91 -7.32
C THR A 25 6.75 -4.20 -7.57
N VAL A 26 7.35 -5.00 -6.68
CA VAL A 26 8.69 -5.56 -6.86
C VAL A 26 8.52 -6.97 -7.41
N ALA A 27 9.04 -7.23 -8.60
CA ALA A 27 8.89 -8.50 -9.31
C ALA A 27 10.25 -9.08 -9.73
N LEU A 28 11.16 -9.23 -8.77
CA LEU A 28 12.44 -9.92 -8.99
C LEU A 28 12.26 -11.43 -8.77
N ASP A 29 13.16 -12.24 -9.31
CA ASP A 29 13.08 -13.71 -9.17
C ASP A 29 13.11 -14.16 -7.71
N SER A 30 14.00 -13.56 -6.92
CA SER A 30 14.21 -13.89 -5.50
C SER A 30 13.47 -12.98 -4.52
N LEU A 31 12.77 -11.95 -5.00
CA LEU A 31 12.07 -10.99 -4.15
C LEU A 31 10.83 -10.45 -4.87
N LYS A 32 9.66 -10.95 -4.45
CA LYS A 32 8.36 -10.56 -4.98
C LYS A 32 7.54 -9.92 -3.89
N LEU A 33 7.21 -8.64 -4.04
CA LEU A 33 6.41 -7.88 -3.08
C LEU A 33 5.36 -7.07 -3.83
N SER A 34 4.13 -7.07 -3.29
CA SER A 34 3.09 -6.13 -3.73
C SER A 34 3.54 -4.70 -3.47
N ALA A 35 2.93 -3.74 -4.17
CA ALA A 35 3.28 -2.34 -3.96
C ALA A 35 2.97 -1.90 -2.52
N LEU A 36 1.85 -2.39 -1.96
CA LEU A 36 1.44 -2.05 -0.61
C LEU A 36 2.45 -2.54 0.43
N ARG A 37 2.90 -3.79 0.34
CA ARG A 37 3.92 -4.33 1.25
C ARG A 37 5.24 -3.58 1.14
N THR A 38 5.66 -3.22 -0.07
CA THR A 38 6.88 -2.43 -0.26
C THR A 38 6.76 -1.05 0.38
N ALA A 39 5.61 -0.36 0.24
CA ALA A 39 5.37 0.93 0.88
C ALA A 39 5.41 0.84 2.41
N VAL A 40 4.78 -0.18 2.99
CA VAL A 40 4.84 -0.44 4.44
C VAL A 40 6.28 -0.72 4.89
N ALA A 41 7.01 -1.58 4.18
CA ALA A 41 8.40 -1.89 4.51
C ALA A 41 9.29 -0.64 4.48
N MET A 42 9.08 0.26 3.51
CA MET A 42 9.78 1.55 3.47
C MET A 42 9.45 2.44 4.67
N ALA A 43 8.19 2.49 5.09
CA ALA A 43 7.77 3.25 6.27
C ALA A 43 8.45 2.73 7.53
N VAL A 44 8.41 1.41 7.77
CA VAL A 44 9.07 0.74 8.90
C VAL A 44 10.58 1.01 8.90
N ALA A 45 11.25 0.80 7.75
CA ALA A 45 12.68 1.03 7.62
C ALA A 45 13.07 2.50 7.85
N SER A 46 12.12 3.43 7.68
CA SER A 46 12.31 4.87 7.91
C SER A 46 11.89 5.32 9.31
N GLY A 47 11.55 4.37 10.20
CA GLY A 47 11.20 4.62 11.59
C GLY A 47 9.76 5.09 11.82
N ALA A 48 8.84 4.87 10.88
CA ALA A 48 7.42 5.07 11.16
C ALA A 48 6.94 4.09 12.24
N THR A 49 6.14 4.58 13.18
CA THR A 49 5.62 3.78 14.30
C THR A 49 4.14 3.44 14.16
N SER A 50 3.43 4.12 13.26
CA SER A 50 2.03 3.83 12.93
C SER A 50 1.69 4.27 11.49
N LEU A 51 0.50 3.92 11.02
CA LEU A 51 -0.05 4.38 9.74
C LEU A 51 -1.45 4.97 9.94
N GLU A 52 -1.67 6.15 9.39
CA GLU A 52 -2.98 6.80 9.35
C GLU A 52 -3.86 6.20 8.24
N ALA A 53 -3.27 5.87 7.09
CA ALA A 53 -3.96 5.28 5.96
C ALA A 53 -3.00 4.64 4.94
N ALA A 54 -3.56 3.80 4.07
CA ALA A 54 -2.92 3.28 2.87
C ALA A 54 -3.80 3.50 1.64
N ALA A 55 -3.19 3.61 0.47
CA ALA A 55 -3.86 3.66 -0.83
C ALA A 55 -3.19 2.68 -1.80
N VAL A 56 -3.99 1.97 -2.58
CA VAL A 56 -3.56 1.04 -3.64
C VAL A 56 -4.24 1.44 -4.94
N VAL A 57 -3.45 1.56 -6.01
CA VAL A 57 -3.90 1.83 -7.37
C VAL A 57 -3.55 0.63 -8.24
N THR A 58 -4.58 -0.09 -8.66
CA THR A 58 -4.44 -1.34 -9.42
C THR A 58 -5.64 -1.54 -10.34
N ALA A 59 -5.49 -2.45 -11.31
CA ALA A 59 -6.62 -2.92 -12.11
C ALA A 59 -7.40 -4.06 -11.41
N ALA A 60 -6.82 -4.65 -10.35
CA ALA A 60 -7.51 -5.65 -9.55
C ALA A 60 -8.69 -5.04 -8.78
N GLU A 61 -9.76 -5.82 -8.60
CA GLU A 61 -10.97 -5.38 -7.91
C GLU A 61 -10.89 -5.55 -6.38
N THR A 62 -9.83 -6.18 -5.86
CA THR A 62 -9.67 -6.45 -4.42
C THR A 62 -8.22 -6.27 -4.00
N VAL A 63 -8.00 -5.87 -2.74
CA VAL A 63 -6.67 -5.90 -2.11
C VAL A 63 -6.49 -7.23 -1.37
N PRO A 64 -5.45 -8.03 -1.66
CA PRO A 64 -5.21 -9.30 -0.98
C PRO A 64 -5.14 -9.13 0.55
N ALA A 65 -5.69 -10.09 1.30
CA ALA A 65 -5.75 -10.03 2.76
C ALA A 65 -4.36 -9.96 3.39
N GLU A 66 -3.39 -10.63 2.76
CA GLU A 66 -2.00 -10.68 3.17
C GLU A 66 -1.24 -9.37 2.89
N ASP A 67 -1.76 -8.50 2.02
CA ASP A 67 -1.24 -7.15 1.80
C ASP A 67 -1.85 -6.18 2.84
N ARG A 68 -3.16 -6.29 3.10
CA ARG A 68 -3.83 -5.54 4.18
C ARG A 68 -3.25 -5.88 5.56
N ALA A 69 -2.84 -7.14 5.76
CA ALA A 69 -2.16 -7.59 6.96
C ALA A 69 -0.91 -6.75 7.30
N ALA A 70 -0.09 -6.39 6.30
CA ALA A 70 1.08 -5.56 6.54
C ALA A 70 0.71 -4.16 7.06
N VAL A 71 -0.39 -3.59 6.56
CA VAL A 71 -0.92 -2.31 7.07
C VAL A 71 -1.42 -2.48 8.50
N ARG A 72 -2.14 -3.56 8.79
CA ARG A 72 -2.66 -3.84 10.14
C ARG A 72 -1.54 -4.00 11.16
N ASP A 73 -0.45 -4.66 10.78
CA ASP A 73 0.67 -4.91 11.69
C ASP A 73 1.35 -3.60 12.15
N LEU A 74 1.34 -2.54 11.32
CA LEU A 74 1.90 -1.23 11.67
C LEU A 74 0.85 -0.23 12.17
N GLY A 75 -0.29 -0.09 11.51
CA GLY A 75 -1.32 0.93 11.81
C GLY A 75 -2.50 0.44 12.67
N GLY A 76 -2.64 -0.87 12.86
CA GLY A 76 -3.78 -1.49 13.55
C GLY A 76 -4.94 -1.88 12.61
N PRO A 77 -5.92 -2.65 13.11
CA PRO A 77 -6.99 -3.22 12.28
C PRO A 77 -7.94 -2.18 11.68
N GLY A 78 -8.07 -1.01 12.32
CA GLY A 78 -8.93 0.09 11.86
C GLY A 78 -8.31 0.98 10.78
N THR A 79 -7.04 0.79 10.42
CA THR A 79 -6.39 1.64 9.41
C THR A 79 -7.08 1.50 8.07
N ALA A 80 -7.42 2.62 7.46
CA ALA A 80 -8.10 2.66 6.17
C ALA A 80 -7.15 2.26 5.04
N VAL A 81 -7.66 1.44 4.11
CA VAL A 81 -6.99 1.05 2.88
C VAL A 81 -7.90 1.42 1.71
N LEU A 82 -7.52 2.45 0.96
CA LEU A 82 -8.27 2.93 -0.20
C LEU A 82 -7.85 2.14 -1.44
N LEU A 83 -8.80 1.50 -2.12
CA LEU A 83 -8.59 0.87 -3.42
C LEU A 83 -9.09 1.80 -4.52
N ALA A 84 -8.21 2.16 -5.44
CA ALA A 84 -8.52 2.98 -6.60
C ALA A 84 -8.19 2.27 -7.91
N GLY A 85 -8.99 2.56 -8.94
CA GLY A 85 -8.75 2.09 -10.29
C GLY A 85 -7.58 2.81 -10.97
N PRO A 86 -7.12 2.32 -12.14
CA PRO A 86 -6.04 2.97 -12.90
C PRO A 86 -6.35 4.40 -13.36
N ASP A 87 -7.64 4.78 -13.38
CA ASP A 87 -8.19 6.10 -13.66
C ASP A 87 -8.12 7.06 -12.46
N GLY A 88 -7.72 6.57 -11.28
CA GLY A 88 -7.63 7.35 -10.04
C GLY A 88 -8.94 7.42 -9.24
N THR A 89 -10.03 6.82 -9.73
CA THR A 89 -11.30 6.77 -9.02
C THR A 89 -11.21 5.78 -7.87
N VAL A 90 -11.54 6.22 -6.64
CA VAL A 90 -11.65 5.32 -5.48
C VAL A 90 -12.87 4.43 -5.68
N ARG A 91 -12.66 3.12 -5.66
CA ARG A 91 -13.69 2.08 -5.80
C ARG A 91 -14.20 1.63 -4.45
N GLU A 92 -13.29 1.48 -3.48
CA GLU A 92 -13.61 0.93 -2.18
C GLU A 92 -12.70 1.51 -1.10
N THR A 93 -13.22 1.64 0.12
CA THR A 93 -12.46 1.93 1.34
C THR A 93 -12.59 0.74 2.29
N LEU A 94 -11.49 0.03 2.46
CA LEU A 94 -11.39 -1.17 3.30
C LEU A 94 -10.74 -0.84 4.65
N THR A 95 -10.88 -1.75 5.60
CA THR A 95 -10.05 -1.77 6.82
C THR A 95 -8.87 -2.75 6.66
N ALA A 96 -7.78 -2.49 7.38
CA ALA A 96 -6.58 -3.33 7.36
C ALA A 96 -6.76 -4.70 8.08
N GLY A 97 -7.67 -4.76 9.05
CA GLY A 97 -8.27 -6.00 9.54
C GLY A 97 -9.48 -6.36 8.70
#